data_AF-G4Z810-F1
#
_entry.id   AF-G4Z810-F1
#
_cell.length_a   1.000
_cell.length_b   1.000
_cell.length_c   1.000
_cell.angle_alpha   90.00
_cell.angle_beta   90.00
_cell.angle_gamma   90.00
#
_symmetry.space_group_name_H-M   'P 1'
#
loop_
_entity.id
_entity.type
_entity.pdbx_description
1 polymer ?
#
loop_
_entity_poly.entity_id
_entity_poly.type
_entity_poly.pdbx_seq_one_letter_code
_entity_poly.pdbx_strand_id
1 'polypeptide(L)'
;SSQMRLVLSSGEVVFCLCAAALALYTWPLFLDDGSGAAWEFLRIWDDQENFLDNDVIQRGLSLETLYAMFTMTRINVYEPFGWLLKAVEVQTFGLDSWRIRVVTAALHFGAALVLARASAMLLDILALLSDIKSGAEGDDAARGRREKRHWLGCCISATVFAVHPVHVEVVGWPSAQPYTLCALFSNLALYVYVQEMYRKLCGASKDVESVNEILGVSMFSGYGRSDLLCCAPVAATLLAFLAVMLVSNYEGMHRDADVLSLTLYERVIKSLTTPIWVLRQIVWPTKLRPHYQLRPGELSVTNPDYLLSLVALASLALFTLWLFQHRQAPQHLLALAYFVVMVLPVSGLIQHGMVSAGCDRYAYLCSTVAVPYGGAALARWFF
;
A
#
# COMPACT_ATOMS: atom_id res chain seq x y z
N SER A 1 -35.72 26.22 30.04
CA SER A 1 -34.85 25.08 29.70
C SER A 1 -34.06 25.44 28.45
N SER A 2 -32.84 25.95 28.58
CA SER A 2 -31.98 26.20 27.43
C SER A 2 -31.42 24.85 26.95
N GLN A 3 -31.87 24.37 25.79
CA GLN A 3 -31.22 23.22 25.17
C GLN A 3 -29.77 23.59 24.84
N MET A 4 -28.81 22.97 25.53
CA MET A 4 -27.42 22.97 25.10
C MET A 4 -27.35 22.27 23.74
N ARG A 5 -27.03 23.02 22.68
CA ARG A 5 -26.66 22.44 21.39
C ARG A 5 -25.17 22.13 21.43
N LEU A 6 -24.82 20.85 21.30
CA LEU A 6 -23.45 20.41 21.07
C LEU A 6 -23.02 20.92 19.67
N VAL A 7 -22.03 21.81 19.61
CA VAL A 7 -21.45 22.30 18.35
C VAL A 7 -20.09 21.64 18.18
N LEU A 8 -20.01 20.64 17.30
CA LEU A 8 -18.77 19.96 16.96
C LEU A 8 -17.97 20.77 15.94
N SER A 9 -16.66 20.85 16.13
CA SER A 9 -15.71 21.33 15.12
C SER A 9 -15.62 20.36 13.93
N SER A 10 -15.16 20.85 12.78
CA SER A 10 -14.95 20.00 11.60
C SER A 10 -14.04 18.80 11.89
N GLY A 11 -13.05 18.97 12.78
CA GLY A 11 -12.16 17.87 13.18
C GLY A 11 -12.89 16.79 13.98
N GLU A 12 -13.75 17.17 14.93
CA GLU A 12 -14.54 16.22 15.71
C GLU A 12 -15.57 15.49 14.83
N VAL A 13 -16.17 16.18 13.86
CA VAL A 13 -17.08 15.55 12.89
C VAL A 13 -16.34 14.50 12.06
N VAL A 14 -15.19 14.85 11.49
CA VAL A 14 -14.37 13.91 10.71
C VAL A 14 -13.93 12.73 11.56
N PHE A 15 -13.48 12.96 12.79
CA PHE A 15 -13.12 11.90 13.72
C PHE A 15 -14.29 10.93 13.97
N CYS A 16 -15.49 11.44 14.26
CA CYS A 16 -16.66 10.60 14.51
C CYS A 16 -17.05 9.78 13.27
N LEU A 17 -17.01 10.38 12.07
CA LEU A 17 -17.29 9.68 10.81
C LEU A 17 -16.28 8.57 10.55
N CYS A 18 -14.99 8.84 10.72
CA CYS A 18 -13.93 7.87 10.57
C CYS A 18 -14.06 6.73 11.58
N ALA A 19 -14.27 7.04 12.86
CA ALA A 19 -14.46 6.04 13.91
C ALA A 19 -15.69 5.15 13.65
N ALA A 20 -16.80 5.74 13.23
CA ALA A 20 -18.01 4.99 12.89
C ALA A 20 -17.78 4.06 11.68
N ALA A 21 -17.10 4.53 10.63
CA ALA A 21 -16.78 3.71 9.47
C ALA A 21 -15.88 2.51 9.83
N LEU A 22 -14.84 2.74 10.63
CA LEU A 22 -13.94 1.66 11.09
C LEU A 22 -14.66 0.66 11.99
N ALA A 23 -15.56 1.13 12.86
CA ALA A 23 -16.39 0.25 13.69
C ALA A 23 -17.35 -0.58 12.82
N LEU A 24 -18.00 0.03 11.83
CA LEU A 24 -18.87 -0.66 10.87
C LEU A 24 -18.11 -1.60 9.92
N TYR A 25 -16.80 -1.42 9.73
CA TYR A 25 -16.00 -2.37 8.96
C TYR A 25 -15.56 -3.56 9.81
N THR A 26 -15.19 -3.32 11.07
CA THR A 26 -14.66 -4.37 11.96
C THR A 26 -15.72 -5.13 12.74
N TRP A 27 -16.96 -4.65 12.83
CA TRP A 27 -18.01 -5.32 13.59
C TRP A 27 -18.20 -6.81 13.26
N PRO A 28 -18.00 -7.33 12.02
CA PRO A 28 -18.18 -8.76 11.76
C PRO A 28 -17.15 -9.61 12.50
N LEU A 29 -15.96 -9.07 12.82
CA LEU A 29 -14.95 -9.77 13.63
C LEU A 29 -15.43 -10.08 15.04
N PHE A 30 -16.47 -9.38 15.52
CA PHE A 30 -17.05 -9.55 16.85
C PHE A 30 -18.38 -10.31 16.84
N LEU A 31 -18.79 -10.81 15.67
CA LEU A 31 -19.92 -11.74 15.58
C LEU A 31 -19.46 -13.10 16.09
N ASP A 32 -19.88 -13.45 17.30
CA ASP A 32 -19.80 -14.80 17.82
C ASP A 32 -21.12 -15.51 17.47
N ASP A 33 -21.04 -16.59 16.68
CA ASP A 33 -22.18 -17.43 16.36
C ASP A 33 -22.43 -18.51 17.45
N GLY A 34 -21.64 -18.48 18.54
CA GLY A 34 -21.73 -19.42 19.66
C GLY A 34 -21.18 -20.81 19.33
N SER A 35 -20.64 -21.02 18.13
CA SER A 35 -20.06 -22.30 17.70
C SER A 35 -18.58 -22.44 18.08
N GLY A 36 -17.92 -21.35 18.47
CA GLY A 36 -16.47 -21.30 18.65
C GLY A 36 -15.65 -21.40 17.35
N ALA A 37 -16.32 -21.51 16.19
CA ALA A 37 -15.70 -21.77 14.88
C ALA A 37 -15.75 -20.58 13.90
N ALA A 38 -16.34 -19.44 14.28
CA ALA A 38 -16.54 -18.29 13.39
C ALA A 38 -15.25 -17.76 12.73
N TRP A 39 -14.09 -17.94 13.38
CA TRP A 39 -12.79 -17.41 12.91
C TRP A 39 -11.67 -18.44 12.97
N GLU A 40 -11.89 -19.65 12.42
CA GLU A 40 -10.83 -20.66 12.32
C GLU A 40 -9.72 -20.31 11.31
N PHE A 41 -8.61 -21.03 11.40
CA PHE A 41 -7.54 -21.01 10.39
C PHE A 41 -8.03 -21.67 9.09
N LEU A 42 -7.64 -21.11 7.95
CA LEU A 42 -7.98 -21.62 6.63
C LEU A 42 -7.03 -22.77 6.23
N ARG A 43 -7.22 -23.95 6.82
CA ARG A 43 -6.29 -25.10 6.68
C ARG A 43 -6.08 -25.65 5.27
N ILE A 44 -7.05 -25.45 4.36
CA ILE A 44 -6.92 -25.86 2.95
C ILE A 44 -5.91 -24.99 2.20
N TRP A 45 -5.62 -23.80 2.73
CA TRP A 45 -4.67 -22.84 2.19
C TRP A 45 -3.44 -22.72 3.10
N ASP A 46 -2.74 -21.61 2.99
CA ASP A 46 -1.42 -21.38 3.58
C ASP A 46 -1.40 -21.36 5.12
N ASP A 47 -2.55 -21.27 5.81
CA ASP A 47 -2.58 -21.15 7.28
C ASP A 47 -2.10 -22.43 7.98
N GLN A 48 -2.33 -23.60 7.37
CA GLN A 48 -1.83 -24.88 7.89
C GLN A 48 -0.30 -24.85 7.97
N GLU A 49 0.36 -24.51 6.86
CA GLU A 49 1.81 -24.44 6.78
C GLU A 49 2.39 -23.28 7.58
N ASN A 50 1.78 -22.11 7.50
CA ASN A 50 2.35 -20.90 8.09
C ASN A 50 2.20 -20.85 9.60
N PHE A 51 1.16 -21.46 10.16
CA PHE A 51 0.86 -21.42 11.60
C PHE A 51 0.91 -22.81 12.26
N LEU A 52 0.11 -23.75 11.77
CA LEU A 52 -0.17 -25.01 12.46
C LEU A 52 0.99 -26.02 12.39
N ASP A 53 1.72 -26.05 11.28
CA ASP A 53 2.86 -26.95 11.05
C ASP A 53 4.21 -26.22 11.19
N ASN A 54 4.18 -25.00 11.73
CA ASN A 54 5.35 -24.14 11.82
C ASN A 54 6.02 -24.14 13.20
N ASP A 55 6.86 -25.15 13.40
CA ASP A 55 7.67 -25.31 14.62
C ASP A 55 8.57 -24.10 14.93
N VAL A 56 8.97 -23.32 13.92
CA VAL A 56 9.84 -22.14 14.14
C VAL A 56 9.10 -21.05 14.90
N ILE A 57 7.83 -20.79 14.56
CA ILE A 57 7.04 -19.78 15.27
C ILE A 57 6.44 -20.33 16.57
N GLN A 58 6.13 -21.63 16.62
CA GLN A 58 5.52 -22.27 17.79
C GLN A 58 6.51 -22.48 18.94
N ARG A 59 7.79 -22.76 18.65
CA ARG A 59 8.86 -22.81 19.67
C ARG A 59 9.17 -21.43 20.27
N GLY A 60 8.71 -20.36 19.62
CA GLY A 60 8.89 -19.00 20.08
C GLY A 60 10.30 -18.43 19.88
N LEU A 61 10.58 -17.27 20.48
CA LEU A 61 11.82 -16.52 20.26
C LEU A 61 13.03 -17.12 21.01
N SER A 62 14.02 -17.57 20.24
CA SER A 62 15.37 -17.92 20.65
C SER A 62 16.35 -17.49 19.56
N LEU A 63 17.67 -17.51 19.82
CA LEU A 63 18.65 -17.20 18.77
C LEU A 63 18.56 -18.18 17.59
N GLU A 64 18.23 -19.45 17.86
CA GLU A 64 18.04 -20.48 16.84
C GLU A 64 16.82 -20.16 15.96
N THR A 65 15.66 -19.87 16.57
CA THR A 65 14.44 -19.60 15.80
C THR A 65 14.52 -18.24 15.10
N LEU A 66 15.16 -17.22 15.70
CA LEU A 66 15.44 -15.96 15.02
C LEU A 66 16.33 -16.16 13.78
N TYR A 67 17.41 -16.92 13.90
CA TYR A 67 18.24 -17.26 12.75
C TYR A 67 17.43 -17.98 11.66
N ALA A 68 16.59 -18.94 12.06
CA ALA A 68 15.70 -19.64 11.14
C ALA A 68 14.72 -18.68 10.44
N MET A 69 14.05 -17.79 11.17
CA MET A 69 13.12 -16.80 10.57
C MET A 69 13.80 -15.91 9.52
N PHE A 70 15.08 -15.56 9.72
CA PHE A 70 15.83 -14.70 8.81
C PHE A 70 16.48 -15.42 7.62
N THR A 71 16.47 -16.76 7.61
CA THR A 71 17.10 -17.58 6.56
C THR A 71 16.14 -18.57 5.88
N MET A 72 14.97 -18.81 6.46
CA MET A 72 14.01 -19.78 5.92
C MET A 72 13.14 -19.16 4.82
N THR A 73 12.90 -19.98 3.80
CA THR A 73 11.82 -19.77 2.81
C THR A 73 10.79 -20.87 3.05
N ARG A 74 9.54 -20.50 3.29
CA ARG A 74 8.44 -21.46 3.50
C ARG A 74 7.36 -21.19 2.47
N ILE A 75 6.78 -22.24 1.87
CA ILE A 75 5.82 -22.15 0.75
C ILE A 75 6.27 -21.20 -0.37
N ASN A 76 7.57 -21.20 -0.68
CA ASN A 76 8.22 -20.29 -1.65
C ASN A 76 8.13 -18.78 -1.29
N VAL A 77 7.93 -18.45 -0.02
CA VAL A 77 7.86 -17.09 0.49
C VAL A 77 8.97 -16.83 1.51
N TYR A 78 9.73 -15.76 1.28
CA TYR A 78 10.70 -15.21 2.23
C TYR A 78 10.13 -13.96 2.89
N GLU A 79 9.90 -14.02 4.19
CA GLU A 79 9.21 -12.96 4.95
C GLU A 79 9.70 -12.87 6.42
N PRO A 80 10.97 -12.53 6.66
CA PRO A 80 11.60 -12.67 7.98
C PRO A 80 10.87 -11.90 9.09
N PHE A 81 10.45 -10.66 8.79
CA PHE A 81 9.66 -9.86 9.74
C PHE A 81 8.21 -10.34 9.87
N GLY A 82 7.67 -11.01 8.84
CA GLY A 82 6.38 -11.70 8.93
C GLY A 82 6.45 -12.89 9.89
N TRP A 83 7.51 -13.70 9.80
CA TRP A 83 7.74 -14.79 10.74
C TRP A 83 7.97 -14.31 12.18
N LEU A 84 8.72 -13.22 12.34
CA LEU A 84 8.93 -12.61 13.65
C LEU A 84 7.60 -12.15 14.28
N LEU A 85 6.75 -11.48 13.51
CA LEU A 85 5.43 -11.06 13.96
C LEU A 85 4.58 -12.26 14.39
N LYS A 86 4.47 -13.28 13.53
CA LYS A 86 3.72 -14.51 13.80
C LYS A 86 4.23 -15.21 15.07
N ALA A 87 5.55 -15.30 15.27
CA ALA A 87 6.13 -15.91 16.47
C ALA A 87 5.80 -15.14 17.75
N VAL A 88 5.86 -13.81 17.71
CA VAL A 88 5.46 -12.96 18.85
C VAL A 88 3.98 -13.16 19.18
N GLU A 89 3.12 -13.21 18.16
CA GLU A 89 1.69 -13.45 18.35
C GLU A 89 1.39 -14.83 18.94
N VAL A 90 1.98 -15.89 18.37
CA VAL A 90 1.79 -17.26 18.86
C VAL A 90 2.31 -17.41 20.29
N GLN A 91 3.43 -16.78 20.64
CA GLN A 91 3.90 -16.78 22.03
C GLN A 91 2.98 -16.02 23.00
N THR A 92 2.37 -14.93 22.53
CA THR A 92 1.55 -14.06 23.40
C THR A 92 0.13 -14.59 23.57
N PHE A 93 -0.43 -15.16 22.51
CA PHE A 93 -1.86 -15.47 22.40
C PHE A 93 -2.15 -16.95 22.14
N GLY A 94 -1.13 -17.76 21.85
CA GLY A 94 -1.29 -19.11 21.33
C GLY A 94 -1.75 -19.10 19.86
N LEU A 95 -2.19 -20.26 19.37
CA LEU A 95 -2.76 -20.43 18.04
C LEU A 95 -4.23 -19.95 17.99
N ASP A 96 -4.45 -18.68 18.31
CA ASP A 96 -5.74 -18.01 18.27
C ASP A 96 -5.85 -17.16 17.00
N SER A 97 -6.53 -17.71 16.01
CA SER A 97 -6.69 -17.12 14.69
C SER A 97 -7.51 -15.82 14.71
N TRP A 98 -8.39 -15.64 15.70
CA TRP A 98 -9.14 -14.39 15.86
C TRP A 98 -8.21 -13.27 16.34
N ARG A 99 -7.36 -13.53 17.35
CA ARG A 99 -6.41 -12.54 17.87
C ARG A 99 -5.42 -12.08 16.80
N ILE A 100 -4.94 -12.99 15.96
CA ILE A 100 -4.07 -12.66 14.83
C ILE A 100 -4.77 -11.68 13.88
N ARG A 101 -6.05 -11.90 13.54
CA ARG A 101 -6.84 -10.95 12.72
C ARG A 101 -7.03 -9.59 13.38
N VAL A 102 -7.21 -9.54 14.71
CA VAL A 102 -7.27 -8.28 15.46
C VAL A 102 -5.97 -7.50 15.34
N VAL A 103 -4.82 -8.18 15.46
CA VAL A 103 -3.49 -7.54 15.26
C VAL A 103 -3.35 -7.08 13.81
N THR A 104 -3.73 -7.90 12.82
CA THR A 104 -3.72 -7.53 11.40
C THR A 104 -4.57 -6.28 11.13
N ALA A 105 -5.78 -6.20 11.70
CA ALA A 105 -6.65 -5.03 11.57
C ALA A 105 -6.02 -3.79 12.21
N ALA A 106 -5.38 -3.93 13.38
CA ALA A 106 -4.67 -2.83 14.03
C ALA A 106 -3.49 -2.33 13.19
N LEU A 107 -2.70 -3.24 12.61
CA LEU A 107 -1.60 -2.89 11.70
C LEU A 107 -2.12 -2.20 10.43
N HIS A 108 -3.22 -2.70 9.85
CA HIS A 108 -3.85 -2.09 8.68
C HIS A 108 -4.33 -0.66 8.95
N PHE A 109 -5.03 -0.42 10.06
CA PHE A 109 -5.49 0.92 10.43
C PHE A 109 -4.36 1.86 10.85
N GLY A 110 -3.33 1.33 11.52
CA GLY A 110 -2.09 2.05 11.76
C GLY A 110 -1.43 2.49 10.45
N ALA A 111 -1.32 1.58 9.48
CA ALA A 111 -0.75 1.88 8.17
C ALA A 111 -1.58 2.95 7.43
N ALA A 112 -2.91 2.90 7.50
CA ALA A 112 -3.79 3.89 6.90
C ALA A 112 -3.68 5.27 7.56
N LEU A 113 -3.53 5.33 8.88
CA LEU A 113 -3.31 6.59 9.61
C LEU A 113 -1.98 7.25 9.22
N VAL A 114 -0.90 6.47 9.17
CA VAL A 114 0.41 6.96 8.74
C VAL A 114 0.35 7.42 7.27
N LEU A 115 -0.35 6.68 6.40
CA LEU A 115 -0.59 7.07 5.02
C LEU A 115 -1.35 8.39 4.90
N ALA A 116 -2.38 8.61 5.74
CA ALA A 116 -3.10 9.88 5.80
C ALA A 116 -2.16 11.04 6.14
N ARG A 117 -1.28 10.84 7.13
CA ARG A 117 -0.32 11.87 7.57
C ARG A 117 0.74 12.17 6.51
N ALA A 118 1.32 11.13 5.91
CA ALA A 118 2.28 11.27 4.82
C ALA A 118 1.66 11.97 3.61
N SER A 119 0.42 11.61 3.26
CA SER A 119 -0.32 12.20 2.15
C SER A 119 -0.64 13.67 2.39
N ALA A 120 -1.14 14.04 3.57
CA ALA A 120 -1.43 15.43 3.91
C ALA A 120 -0.17 16.30 3.80
N MET A 121 0.95 15.80 4.32
CA MET A 121 2.23 16.50 4.26
C MET A 121 2.81 16.61 2.85
N LEU A 122 2.58 15.60 2.00
CA LEU A 122 2.91 15.69 0.58
C LEU A 122 2.10 16.80 -0.10
N LEU A 123 0.81 16.94 0.21
CA LEU A 123 -0.03 18.03 -0.29
C LEU A 123 0.43 19.40 0.24
N ASP A 124 0.86 19.47 1.51
CA ASP A 124 1.43 20.69 2.10
C ASP A 124 2.73 21.10 1.40
N ILE A 125 3.60 20.14 1.07
CA ILE A 125 4.81 20.39 0.27
C ILE A 125 4.46 20.92 -1.12
N LEU A 126 3.50 20.28 -1.81
CA LEU A 126 3.08 20.73 -3.15
C LEU A 126 2.49 22.15 -3.11
N ALA A 127 1.71 22.47 -2.08
CA ALA A 127 1.20 23.81 -1.84
C ALA A 127 2.33 24.82 -1.59
N LEU A 128 3.30 24.48 -0.74
CA LEU A 128 4.44 25.35 -0.44
C LEU A 128 5.30 25.62 -1.68
N LEU A 129 5.59 24.60 -2.48
CA LEU A 129 6.33 24.76 -3.74
C LEU A 129 5.57 25.64 -4.75
N SER A 130 4.24 25.54 -4.77
CA SER A 130 3.39 26.41 -5.60
C SER A 130 3.42 27.86 -5.10
N ASP A 131 3.34 28.07 -3.79
CA ASP A 131 3.36 29.41 -3.19
C ASP A 131 4.70 30.10 -3.48
N ILE A 132 5.84 29.39 -3.30
CA ILE A 132 7.20 29.85 -3.66
C ILE A 132 7.28 30.23 -5.15
N LYS A 133 6.80 29.36 -6.04
CA LYS A 133 6.81 29.62 -7.49
C LYS A 133 6.00 30.87 -7.87
N SER A 134 4.94 31.16 -7.12
CA SER A 134 4.08 32.32 -7.37
C SER A 134 4.56 33.60 -6.68
N GLY A 135 5.58 33.53 -5.82
CA GLY A 135 6.04 34.67 -5.02
C GLY A 135 4.99 35.15 -4.00
N ALA A 136 4.07 34.27 -3.57
CA ALA A 136 3.04 34.63 -2.62
C ALA A 136 3.65 34.89 -1.23
N GLU A 137 3.27 36.01 -0.59
CA GLU A 137 3.69 36.29 0.79
C GLU A 137 3.16 35.24 1.76
N GLY A 138 4.02 34.80 2.68
CA GLY A 138 3.71 33.76 3.66
C GLY A 138 2.77 34.24 4.76
N ASP A 139 1.45 34.07 4.56
CA ASP A 139 0.47 34.13 5.65
C ASP A 139 0.47 32.79 6.41
N ASP A 140 1.13 32.74 7.57
CA ASP A 140 1.17 31.58 8.45
C ASP A 140 -0.22 31.10 8.87
N ALA A 141 -1.20 32.01 9.01
CA ALA A 141 -2.56 31.63 9.36
C ALA A 141 -3.28 30.97 8.16
N ALA A 142 -3.08 31.46 6.93
CA ALA A 142 -3.58 30.80 5.72
C ALA A 142 -2.94 29.43 5.51
N ARG A 143 -1.64 29.30 5.76
CA ARG A 143 -0.94 28.02 5.71
C ARG A 143 -1.52 27.04 6.71
N GLY A 144 -1.65 27.41 7.98
CA GLY A 144 -2.24 26.54 9.01
C GLY A 144 -3.68 26.12 8.71
N ARG A 145 -4.49 27.01 8.09
CA ARG A 145 -5.83 26.62 7.59
C ARG A 145 -5.73 25.59 6.47
N ARG A 146 -4.83 25.76 5.51
CA ARG A 146 -4.62 24.83 4.38
C ARG A 146 -4.14 23.46 4.84
N GLU A 147 -3.14 23.41 5.72
CA GLU A 147 -2.64 22.17 6.33
C GLU A 147 -3.76 21.40 7.05
N LYS A 148 -4.60 22.11 7.80
CA LYS A 148 -5.77 21.51 8.44
C LYS A 148 -6.75 20.91 7.43
N ARG A 149 -7.01 21.60 6.30
CA ARG A 149 -7.88 21.08 5.23
C ARG A 149 -7.32 19.81 4.60
N HIS A 150 -6.03 19.81 4.26
CA HIS A 150 -5.33 18.64 3.72
C HIS A 150 -5.39 17.46 4.69
N TRP A 151 -5.12 17.70 5.98
CA TRP A 151 -5.23 16.67 7.02
C TRP A 151 -6.63 16.06 7.07
N LEU A 152 -7.67 16.88 7.19
CA LEU A 152 -9.06 16.38 7.26
C LEU A 152 -9.47 15.62 6.00
N GLY A 153 -9.11 16.13 4.81
CA GLY A 153 -9.36 15.44 3.55
C GLY A 153 -8.65 14.08 3.48
N CYS A 154 -7.37 14.03 3.87
CA CYS A 154 -6.60 12.79 3.89
C CYS A 154 -7.09 11.79 4.94
N CYS A 155 -7.61 12.22 6.10
CA CYS A 155 -8.24 11.32 7.07
C CYS A 155 -9.44 10.58 6.48
N ILE A 156 -10.34 11.32 5.81
CA ILE A 156 -11.51 10.71 5.15
C ILE A 156 -11.05 9.78 4.03
N SER A 157 -10.13 10.24 3.17
CA SER A 157 -9.61 9.45 2.05
C SER A 157 -8.93 8.16 2.50
N ALA A 158 -8.10 8.22 3.54
CA ALA A 158 -7.46 7.05 4.13
C ALA A 158 -8.45 6.12 4.84
N THR A 159 -9.56 6.65 5.38
CA THR A 159 -10.65 5.83 5.92
C THR A 159 -11.34 5.07 4.80
N VAL A 160 -11.62 5.71 3.66
CA VAL A 160 -12.19 5.05 2.48
C VAL A 160 -11.27 3.92 2.00
N PHE A 161 -9.96 4.14 1.98
CA PHE A 161 -8.97 3.08 1.76
C PHE A 161 -9.11 1.99 2.83
N ALA A 162 -9.05 2.33 4.12
CA ALA A 162 -9.04 1.36 5.22
C ALA A 162 -10.29 0.47 5.31
N VAL A 163 -11.45 0.98 4.91
CA VAL A 163 -12.71 0.22 4.92
C VAL A 163 -13.06 -0.37 3.55
N HIS A 164 -12.17 -0.22 2.55
CA HIS A 164 -12.43 -0.68 1.20
C HIS A 164 -12.54 -2.21 1.15
N PRO A 165 -13.61 -2.78 0.58
CA PRO A 165 -13.83 -4.23 0.59
C PRO A 165 -12.69 -5.04 -0.04
N VAL A 166 -11.98 -4.48 -1.03
CA VAL A 166 -10.84 -5.15 -1.69
C VAL A 166 -9.70 -5.55 -0.72
N HIS A 167 -9.67 -4.99 0.49
CA HIS A 167 -8.65 -5.32 1.50
C HIS A 167 -9.06 -6.45 2.44
N VAL A 168 -10.28 -6.98 2.33
CA VAL A 168 -10.78 -8.03 3.22
C VAL A 168 -9.89 -9.27 3.23
N GLU A 169 -9.26 -9.60 2.09
CA GLU A 169 -8.32 -10.72 2.02
C GLU A 169 -7.10 -10.45 2.92
N VAL A 170 -6.48 -9.28 2.82
CA VAL A 170 -5.29 -8.91 3.60
C VAL A 170 -5.60 -8.79 5.09
N VAL A 171 -6.78 -8.28 5.45
CA VAL A 171 -7.18 -8.07 6.84
C VAL A 171 -7.70 -9.36 7.49
N GLY A 172 -8.45 -10.16 6.73
CA GLY A 172 -9.19 -11.32 7.21
C GLY A 172 -8.47 -12.66 7.05
N TRP A 173 -7.40 -12.76 6.25
CA TRP A 173 -6.61 -13.99 6.11
C TRP A 173 -5.33 -13.91 6.95
N PRO A 174 -5.17 -14.73 8.01
CA PRO A 174 -3.98 -14.75 8.86
C PRO A 174 -2.65 -14.81 8.10
N SER A 175 -2.52 -15.68 7.09
CA SER A 175 -1.29 -15.77 6.30
C SER A 175 -0.97 -14.53 5.46
N ALA A 176 -1.97 -13.70 5.13
CA ALA A 176 -1.77 -12.45 4.38
C ALA A 176 -1.34 -11.27 5.27
N GLN A 177 -1.25 -11.44 6.59
CA GLN A 177 -0.87 -10.39 7.54
C GLN A 177 0.43 -9.64 7.17
N PRO A 178 1.50 -10.27 6.63
CA PRO A 178 2.74 -9.58 6.29
C PRO A 178 2.58 -8.39 5.32
N TYR A 179 1.51 -8.35 4.51
CA TYR A 179 1.16 -7.19 3.68
C TYR A 179 0.87 -5.94 4.53
N THR A 180 0.19 -6.08 5.67
CA THR A 180 -0.11 -4.96 6.57
C THR A 180 1.15 -4.40 7.23
N LEU A 181 2.09 -5.29 7.60
CA LEU A 181 3.39 -4.92 8.16
C LEU A 181 4.25 -4.18 7.13
N CYS A 182 4.27 -4.69 5.89
CA CYS A 182 4.94 -4.04 4.76
C CYS A 182 4.37 -2.64 4.50
N ALA A 183 3.04 -2.50 4.46
CA ALA A 183 2.39 -1.20 4.29
C ALA A 183 2.73 -0.22 5.43
N LEU A 184 2.67 -0.67 6.68
CA LEU A 184 2.99 0.19 7.84
C LEU A 184 4.42 0.72 7.77
N PHE A 185 5.41 -0.17 7.61
CA PHE A 185 6.81 0.25 7.56
C PHE A 185 7.14 1.09 6.32
N SER A 186 6.54 0.77 5.17
CA SER A 186 6.73 1.58 3.95
C SER A 186 6.13 2.98 4.12
N ASN A 187 4.94 3.10 4.72
CA ASN A 187 4.30 4.38 4.99
C ASN A 187 5.05 5.18 6.06
N LEU A 188 5.62 4.52 7.08
CA LEU A 188 6.46 5.17 8.08
C LEU A 188 7.76 5.71 7.45
N ALA A 189 8.44 4.92 6.62
CA ALA A 189 9.62 5.35 5.90
C ALA A 189 9.32 6.57 5.01
N LEU A 190 8.21 6.53 4.26
CA LEU A 190 7.74 7.66 3.47
C LEU A 190 7.41 8.87 4.36
N TYR A 191 6.70 8.68 5.47
CA TYR A 191 6.34 9.76 6.39
C TYR A 191 7.58 10.48 6.93
N VAL A 192 8.58 9.73 7.43
CA VAL A 192 9.82 10.31 7.95
C VAL A 192 10.57 11.07 6.86
N TYR A 193 10.66 10.50 5.65
CA TYR A 193 11.31 11.17 4.52
C TYR A 193 10.60 12.49 4.15
N VAL A 194 9.28 12.46 4.00
CA VAL A 194 8.48 13.64 3.64
C VAL A 194 8.48 14.67 4.77
N GLN A 195 8.55 14.23 6.03
CA GLN A 195 8.62 15.13 7.20
C GLN A 195 9.91 15.93 7.19
N GLU A 196 11.03 15.25 7.00
CA GLU A 196 12.33 15.91 6.94
C GLU A 196 12.42 16.83 5.72
N MET A 197 11.88 16.40 4.57
CA MET A 197 11.77 17.24 3.39
C MET A 197 10.93 18.50 3.65
N TYR A 198 9.75 18.37 4.27
CA TYR A 198 8.91 19.51 4.62
C TYR A 198 9.60 20.49 5.57
N ARG A 199 10.31 19.97 6.58
CA ARG A 199 11.08 20.76 7.54
C ARG A 199 12.20 21.56 6.86
N LYS A 200 12.96 20.92 5.97
CA LYS A 200 14.01 21.59 5.17
C LYS A 200 13.43 22.64 4.24
N LEU A 201 12.32 22.33 3.57
CA LEU A 201 11.63 23.27 2.68
C LEU A 201 11.18 24.53 3.41
N CYS A 202 10.54 24.40 4.58
CA CYS A 202 10.13 25.54 5.39
C CYS A 202 11.31 26.38 5.92
N GLY A 203 12.49 25.76 6.07
CA GLY A 203 13.73 26.46 6.42
C GLY A 203 14.30 27.23 5.23
N ALA A 204 14.54 26.53 4.13
CA ALA A 204 15.16 27.07 2.91
C ALA A 204 14.30 28.11 2.19
N SER A 205 12.97 28.03 2.30
CA SER A 205 12.05 29.01 1.70
C SER A 205 12.20 30.43 2.27
N LYS A 206 12.98 30.61 3.34
CA LYS A 206 13.31 31.94 3.90
C LYS A 206 14.45 32.62 3.18
N ASP A 207 15.34 31.85 2.56
CA ASP A 207 16.64 32.32 2.09
C ASP A 207 16.83 32.18 0.57
N VAL A 208 15.99 31.38 -0.10
CA VAL A 208 16.13 31.03 -1.51
C VAL A 208 14.81 31.25 -2.25
N GLU A 209 14.86 31.86 -3.44
CA GLU A 209 13.68 32.12 -4.28
C GLU A 209 13.45 31.05 -5.38
N SER A 210 14.48 30.26 -5.70
CA SER A 210 14.42 29.27 -6.78
C SER A 210 13.94 27.89 -6.29
N VAL A 211 12.81 27.43 -6.83
CA VAL A 211 12.24 26.08 -6.54
C VAL A 211 13.24 24.95 -6.78
N ASN A 212 14.01 25.03 -7.87
CA ASN A 212 14.97 23.97 -8.21
C ASN A 212 16.13 23.90 -7.22
N GLU A 213 16.56 25.06 -6.72
CA GLU A 213 17.66 25.19 -5.76
C GLU A 213 17.23 24.70 -4.38
N ILE A 214 16.02 25.09 -3.95
CA ILE A 214 15.39 24.61 -2.71
C ILE A 214 15.16 23.09 -2.74
N LEU A 215 14.64 22.55 -3.85
CA LEU A 215 14.45 21.11 -4.01
C LEU A 215 15.79 20.37 -3.98
N GLY A 216 16.82 20.92 -4.63
CA GLY A 216 18.17 20.40 -4.56
C GLY A 216 18.66 20.26 -3.12
N VAL A 217 18.59 21.33 -2.33
CA VAL A 217 19.02 21.36 -0.92
C VAL A 217 18.13 20.51 0.00
N SER A 218 16.84 20.39 -0.31
CA SER A 218 15.89 19.65 0.52
C SER A 218 16.02 18.13 0.30
N MET A 219 16.23 17.71 -0.95
CA MET A 219 16.41 16.29 -1.31
C MET A 219 17.85 15.82 -1.07
N PHE A 220 18.85 16.63 -1.42
CA PHE A 220 20.27 16.33 -1.28
C PHE A 220 20.85 17.24 -0.20
N SER A 221 21.55 16.66 0.78
CA SER A 221 21.95 17.31 2.02
C SER A 221 23.02 18.42 1.87
N GLY A 222 23.20 19.06 0.70
CA GLY A 222 24.11 20.19 0.54
C GLY A 222 24.19 20.77 -0.88
N TYR A 223 24.86 21.92 -1.01
CA TYR A 223 25.33 22.45 -2.28
C TYR A 223 26.64 21.76 -2.69
N GLY A 224 26.65 20.96 -3.76
CA GLY A 224 27.87 20.55 -4.47
C GLY A 224 28.22 19.05 -4.42
N ARG A 225 29.45 18.71 -4.88
CA ARG A 225 30.03 17.36 -5.15
C ARG A 225 29.73 16.23 -4.13
N SER A 226 29.21 16.53 -2.94
CA SER A 226 28.70 15.61 -1.91
C SER A 226 27.38 14.89 -2.24
N ASP A 227 26.68 15.27 -3.31
CA ASP A 227 25.35 14.72 -3.63
C ASP A 227 25.36 13.23 -4.00
N LEU A 228 26.40 12.77 -4.68
CA LEU A 228 26.61 11.34 -5.01
C LEU A 228 26.81 10.47 -3.76
N LEU A 229 27.51 11.00 -2.75
CA LEU A 229 27.71 10.32 -1.47
C LEU A 229 26.41 10.28 -0.64
N CYS A 230 25.55 11.29 -0.77
CA CYS A 230 24.22 11.29 -0.14
C CYS A 230 23.27 10.28 -0.79
N CYS A 231 23.43 10.02 -2.09
CA CYS A 231 22.66 9.00 -2.81
C CYS A 231 23.19 7.58 -2.59
N ALA A 232 24.45 7.40 -2.16
CA ALA A 232 25.07 6.08 -2.01
C ALA A 232 24.32 5.16 -1.01
N PRO A 233 23.86 5.62 0.17
CA PRO A 233 23.05 4.79 1.05
C PRO A 233 21.71 4.37 0.43
N VAL A 234 21.04 5.26 -0.31
CA VAL A 234 19.78 4.96 -0.99
C VAL A 234 20.02 3.93 -2.09
N ALA A 235 21.03 4.14 -2.93
CA ALA A 235 21.41 3.20 -3.98
C ALA A 235 21.82 1.83 -3.41
N ALA A 236 22.63 1.81 -2.34
CA ALA A 236 23.01 0.57 -1.66
C ALA A 236 21.80 -0.17 -1.09
N THR A 237 20.84 0.55 -0.49
CA THR A 237 19.59 -0.03 0.03
C THR A 237 18.74 -0.61 -1.09
N LEU A 238 18.61 0.10 -2.22
CA LEU A 238 17.87 -0.38 -3.39
C LEU A 238 18.54 -1.61 -4.03
N LEU A 239 19.88 -1.63 -4.13
CA LEU A 239 20.63 -2.77 -4.63
C LEU A 239 20.52 -3.98 -3.70
N ALA A 240 20.61 -3.77 -2.38
CA ALA A 240 20.41 -4.83 -1.40
C ALA A 240 18.98 -5.40 -1.48
N PHE A 241 17.96 -4.53 -1.60
CA PHE A 241 16.58 -4.95 -1.80
C PHE A 241 16.41 -5.77 -3.08
N LEU A 242 17.00 -5.33 -4.19
CA LEU A 242 16.97 -6.06 -5.46
C LEU A 242 17.66 -7.42 -5.33
N ALA A 243 18.81 -7.49 -4.68
CA ALA A 243 19.55 -8.73 -4.46
C ALA A 243 18.74 -9.72 -3.60
N VAL A 244 18.19 -9.26 -2.46
CA VAL A 244 17.33 -10.07 -1.59
C VAL A 244 16.10 -10.55 -2.36
N MET A 245 15.45 -9.67 -3.13
CA MET A 245 14.30 -10.03 -3.95
C MET A 245 14.66 -11.13 -4.96
N LEU A 246 15.76 -10.99 -5.70
CA LEU A 246 16.19 -11.98 -6.69
C LEU A 246 16.53 -13.33 -6.07
N VAL A 247 17.27 -13.33 -4.95
CA VAL A 247 17.63 -14.57 -4.24
C VAL A 247 16.40 -15.25 -3.67
N SER A 248 15.50 -14.48 -3.04
CA SER A 248 14.30 -15.02 -2.38
C SER A 248 13.29 -15.60 -3.37
N ASN A 249 13.25 -15.09 -4.61
CA ASN A 249 12.34 -15.54 -5.64
C ASN A 249 12.97 -16.56 -6.61
N TYR A 250 14.25 -16.92 -6.43
CA TYR A 250 14.98 -17.77 -7.38
C TYR A 250 14.28 -19.11 -7.62
N GLU A 251 13.97 -19.83 -6.55
CA GLU A 251 13.29 -21.13 -6.63
C GLU A 251 11.88 -21.01 -7.23
N GLY A 252 11.17 -19.93 -6.88
CA GLY A 252 9.82 -19.66 -7.39
C GLY A 252 9.77 -19.43 -8.90
N MET A 253 10.87 -19.03 -9.54
CA MET A 253 10.94 -18.79 -10.99
C MET A 253 11.09 -20.06 -11.83
N HIS A 254 11.31 -21.23 -11.22
CA HIS A 254 11.43 -22.48 -11.96
C HIS A 254 10.10 -22.85 -12.62
N ARG A 255 10.18 -23.45 -13.83
CA ARG A 255 8.99 -23.88 -14.59
C ARG A 255 8.17 -24.94 -13.85
N ASP A 256 8.82 -25.68 -12.97
CA ASP A 256 8.22 -26.77 -12.21
C ASP A 256 7.65 -26.30 -10.86
N ALA A 257 7.74 -24.99 -10.57
CA ALA A 257 7.16 -24.41 -9.36
C ALA A 257 5.62 -24.43 -9.37
N ASP A 258 5.00 -24.62 -10.54
CA ASP A 258 3.56 -24.79 -10.70
C ASP A 258 3.23 -25.74 -11.87
N VAL A 259 2.03 -26.31 -11.85
CA VAL A 259 1.50 -27.19 -12.91
C VAL A 259 1.24 -26.39 -14.20
N LEU A 260 0.98 -25.09 -14.07
CA LEU A 260 0.79 -24.17 -15.19
C LEU A 260 2.09 -23.43 -15.50
N SER A 261 2.55 -23.50 -16.75
CA SER A 261 3.65 -22.67 -17.25
C SER A 261 3.15 -21.79 -18.39
N LEU A 262 3.37 -20.47 -18.26
CA LEU A 262 2.90 -19.51 -19.24
C LEU A 262 3.89 -19.35 -20.39
N THR A 263 3.39 -19.41 -21.62
CA THR A 263 4.15 -19.04 -22.82
C THR A 263 4.50 -17.54 -22.80
N LEU A 264 5.47 -17.11 -23.62
CA LEU A 264 5.81 -15.69 -23.74
C LEU A 264 4.60 -14.83 -24.13
N TYR A 265 3.75 -15.35 -25.03
CA TYR A 265 2.51 -14.71 -25.44
C TYR A 265 1.54 -14.50 -24.27
N GLU A 266 1.29 -15.55 -23.48
CA GLU A 266 0.42 -15.48 -22.32
C GLU A 266 0.96 -14.55 -21.24
N ARG A 267 2.28 -14.52 -21.02
CA ARG A 267 2.93 -13.57 -20.09
C ARG A 267 2.76 -12.13 -20.53
N VAL A 268 2.89 -11.85 -21.83
CA VAL A 268 2.64 -10.51 -22.38
C VAL A 268 1.18 -10.12 -22.16
N ILE A 269 0.21 -10.98 -22.49
CA ILE A 269 -1.22 -10.70 -22.26
C ILE A 269 -1.51 -10.46 -20.79
N LYS A 270 -1.04 -11.35 -19.91
CA LYS A 270 -1.24 -11.22 -18.46
C LYS A 270 -0.65 -9.91 -17.96
N SER A 271 0.55 -9.54 -18.39
CA SER A 271 1.22 -8.31 -17.94
C SER A 271 0.49 -7.04 -18.33
N LEU A 272 -0.08 -6.99 -19.54
CA LEU A 272 -0.84 -5.83 -20.01
C LEU A 272 -2.23 -5.75 -19.37
N THR A 273 -2.85 -6.88 -19.06
CA THR A 273 -4.24 -6.91 -18.55
C THR A 273 -4.34 -6.85 -17.03
N THR A 274 -3.32 -7.30 -16.28
CA THR A 274 -3.29 -7.28 -14.82
C THR A 274 -3.49 -5.86 -14.22
N PRO A 275 -2.88 -4.78 -14.74
CA PRO A 275 -3.15 -3.41 -14.25
C PRO A 275 -4.64 -3.04 -14.30
N ILE A 276 -5.32 -3.35 -15.40
CA ILE A 276 -6.77 -3.09 -15.55
C ILE A 276 -7.59 -3.99 -14.65
N TRP A 277 -7.19 -5.25 -14.48
CA TRP A 277 -7.82 -6.16 -13.53
C TRP A 277 -7.76 -5.60 -12.11
N VAL A 278 -6.60 -5.13 -11.67
CA VAL A 278 -6.41 -4.51 -10.34
C VAL A 278 -7.27 -3.25 -10.20
N LEU A 279 -7.27 -2.36 -11.20
CA LEU A 279 -8.12 -1.17 -11.19
C LEU A 279 -9.60 -1.52 -11.11
N ARG A 280 -10.04 -2.58 -11.80
CA ARG A 280 -11.43 -3.07 -11.72
C ARG A 280 -11.80 -3.48 -10.29
N GLN A 281 -10.91 -4.18 -9.59
CA GLN A 281 -11.16 -4.59 -8.20
C GLN A 281 -11.18 -3.40 -7.23
N ILE A 282 -10.37 -2.36 -7.51
CA ILE A 282 -10.39 -1.11 -6.72
C ILE A 282 -11.70 -0.34 -6.97
N VAL A 283 -12.17 -0.24 -8.21
CA VAL A 283 -13.37 0.55 -8.54
C VAL A 283 -14.67 -0.19 -8.19
N TRP A 284 -14.70 -1.52 -8.37
CA TRP A 284 -15.90 -2.33 -8.20
C TRP A 284 -15.59 -3.69 -7.55
N PRO A 285 -15.31 -3.72 -6.23
CA PRO A 285 -14.90 -4.91 -5.51
C PRO A 285 -16.07 -5.88 -5.33
N THR A 286 -16.27 -6.77 -6.30
CA THR A 286 -17.36 -7.75 -6.28
C THR A 286 -16.84 -9.15 -6.52
N LYS A 287 -17.44 -10.13 -5.84
CA LYS A 287 -17.02 -11.54 -5.91
C LYS A 287 -15.52 -11.71 -5.60
N LEU A 288 -15.06 -11.02 -4.54
CA LEU A 288 -13.70 -11.06 -4.01
C LEU A 288 -13.29 -12.50 -3.68
N ARG A 289 -12.06 -12.87 -4.04
CA ARG A 289 -11.49 -14.20 -3.82
C ARG A 289 -10.00 -14.12 -3.49
N PRO A 290 -9.52 -14.95 -2.54
CA PRO A 290 -8.09 -15.07 -2.25
C PRO A 290 -7.28 -15.64 -3.43
N HIS A 291 -7.95 -16.34 -4.35
CA HIS A 291 -7.33 -16.92 -5.53
C HIS A 291 -8.33 -16.98 -6.68
N TYR A 292 -8.03 -16.28 -7.78
CA TYR A 292 -8.76 -16.43 -9.04
C TYR A 292 -8.02 -17.41 -9.93
N GLN A 293 -8.64 -18.56 -10.18
CA GLN A 293 -8.09 -19.61 -11.02
C GLN A 293 -7.87 -19.10 -12.45
N LEU A 294 -6.72 -19.43 -13.03
CA LEU A 294 -6.45 -19.27 -14.45
C LEU A 294 -6.50 -20.65 -15.12
N ARG A 295 -7.28 -20.80 -16.20
CA ARG A 295 -7.34 -22.06 -16.95
C ARG A 295 -6.43 -22.02 -18.18
N PRO A 296 -5.89 -23.18 -18.61
CA PRO A 296 -5.10 -23.26 -19.84
C PRO A 296 -5.85 -22.65 -21.05
N GLY A 297 -5.18 -21.79 -21.80
CA GLY A 297 -5.73 -21.13 -22.99
C GLY A 297 -6.66 -19.94 -22.74
N GLU A 298 -6.93 -19.55 -21.49
CA GLU A 298 -7.76 -18.37 -21.20
C GLU A 298 -7.03 -17.05 -21.51
N LEU A 299 -5.70 -17.00 -21.37
CA LEU A 299 -4.85 -15.85 -21.70
C LEU A 299 -4.69 -15.68 -23.21
N SER A 300 -5.77 -15.27 -23.87
CA SER A 300 -5.84 -15.06 -25.31
C SER A 300 -6.61 -13.79 -25.64
N VAL A 301 -6.27 -13.15 -26.76
CA VAL A 301 -7.05 -12.03 -27.31
C VAL A 301 -8.42 -12.45 -27.83
N THR A 302 -8.65 -13.76 -28.03
CA THR A 302 -9.96 -14.31 -28.36
C THR A 302 -10.90 -14.33 -27.16
N ASN A 303 -10.37 -14.25 -25.94
CA ASN A 303 -11.16 -14.14 -24.73
C ASN A 303 -11.61 -12.66 -24.56
N PRO A 304 -12.93 -12.41 -24.51
CA PRO A 304 -13.46 -11.04 -24.47
C PRO A 304 -13.02 -10.26 -23.23
N ASP A 305 -12.79 -10.91 -22.08
CA ASP A 305 -12.39 -10.23 -20.85
C ASP A 305 -10.99 -9.61 -20.96
N TYR A 306 -10.05 -10.36 -21.56
CA TYR A 306 -8.69 -9.89 -21.80
C TYR A 306 -8.64 -8.87 -22.93
N LEU A 307 -9.43 -9.06 -24.00
CA LEU A 307 -9.54 -8.07 -25.07
C LEU A 307 -10.08 -6.73 -24.54
N LEU A 308 -11.14 -6.75 -23.73
CA LEU A 308 -11.68 -5.55 -23.11
C LEU A 308 -10.66 -4.87 -22.19
N SER A 309 -9.88 -5.66 -21.44
CA SER A 309 -8.80 -5.15 -20.59
C SER A 309 -7.69 -4.47 -21.41
N LEU A 310 -7.33 -5.01 -22.58
CA LEU A 310 -6.36 -4.37 -23.49
C LEU A 310 -6.88 -3.05 -24.07
N VAL A 311 -8.16 -3.01 -24.47
CA VAL A 311 -8.81 -1.79 -24.96
C VAL A 311 -8.88 -0.73 -23.85
N ALA A 312 -9.24 -1.12 -22.63
CA ALA A 312 -9.26 -0.24 -21.47
C ALA A 312 -7.86 0.30 -21.14
N LEU A 313 -6.82 -0.54 -21.21
CA LEU A 313 -5.43 -0.11 -21.02
C LEU A 313 -5.02 0.93 -22.06
N ALA A 314 -5.30 0.67 -23.35
CA ALA A 314 -4.98 1.61 -24.42
C ALA A 314 -5.71 2.94 -24.23
N SER A 315 -6.98 2.90 -23.82
CA SER A 315 -7.79 4.10 -23.52
C SER A 315 -7.20 4.90 -22.36
N LEU A 316 -6.80 4.21 -21.29
CA LEU A 316 -6.17 4.83 -20.11
C LEU A 316 -4.81 5.45 -20.47
N ALA A 317 -4.01 4.80 -21.30
CA ALA A 317 -2.75 5.32 -21.78
C ALA A 317 -2.94 6.59 -22.61
N LEU A 318 -3.89 6.59 -23.56
CA LEU A 318 -4.23 7.77 -24.36
C LEU A 318 -4.74 8.93 -23.49
N PHE A 319 -5.60 8.64 -22.51
CA PHE A 319 -6.10 9.64 -21.57
C PHE A 319 -4.97 10.24 -20.71
N THR A 320 -4.02 9.40 -20.26
CA THR A 320 -2.85 9.85 -19.50
C THR A 320 -1.94 10.75 -20.35
N LEU A 321 -1.70 10.37 -21.61
CA LEU A 321 -0.93 11.19 -22.55
C LEU A 321 -1.61 12.54 -22.81
N TRP A 322 -2.94 12.54 -22.99
CA TRP A 322 -3.73 13.76 -23.14
C TRP A 322 -3.63 14.67 -21.89
N LEU A 323 -3.78 14.11 -20.69
CA LEU A 323 -3.61 14.84 -19.43
C LEU A 323 -2.22 15.46 -19.32
N PHE A 324 -1.18 14.72 -19.72
CA PHE A 324 0.19 15.22 -19.69
C PHE A 324 0.39 16.41 -20.64
N GLN A 325 -0.08 16.29 -21.88
CA GLN A 325 0.04 17.32 -22.91
C GLN A 325 -0.72 18.60 -22.57
N HIS A 326 -1.91 18.48 -21.95
CA HIS A 326 -2.81 19.63 -21.75
C HIS A 326 -2.88 20.18 -20.33
N ARG A 327 -2.52 19.40 -19.31
CA ARG A 327 -2.66 19.79 -17.89
C ARG A 327 -1.34 19.86 -17.12
N GLN A 328 -0.22 19.46 -17.73
CA GLN A 328 1.12 19.45 -17.09
C GLN A 328 1.08 18.95 -15.65
N ALA A 329 0.55 17.74 -15.45
CA ALA A 329 0.30 17.20 -14.12
C ALA A 329 1.29 16.06 -13.81
N PRO A 330 2.56 16.37 -13.49
CA PRO A 330 3.61 15.35 -13.25
C PRO A 330 3.26 14.42 -12.09
N GLN A 331 2.46 14.88 -11.12
CA GLN A 331 1.92 14.06 -10.03
C GLN A 331 1.15 12.83 -10.53
N HIS A 332 0.45 12.91 -11.67
CA HIS A 332 -0.23 11.75 -12.26
C HIS A 332 0.74 10.71 -12.82
N LEU A 333 1.89 11.13 -13.35
CA LEU A 333 2.92 10.20 -13.81
C LEU A 333 3.56 9.46 -12.63
N LEU A 334 3.83 10.17 -11.52
CA LEU A 334 4.38 9.53 -10.32
C LEU A 334 3.42 8.50 -9.73
N ALA A 335 2.13 8.84 -9.66
CA ALA A 335 1.09 7.91 -9.23
C ALA A 335 0.98 6.67 -10.13
N LEU A 336 1.02 6.87 -11.45
CA LEU A 336 0.99 5.76 -12.40
C LEU A 336 2.25 4.90 -12.29
N ALA A 337 3.42 5.52 -12.14
CA ALA A 337 4.69 4.81 -11.95
C ALA A 337 4.65 3.97 -10.67
N TYR A 338 4.18 4.53 -9.56
CA TYR A 338 3.99 3.81 -8.30
C TYR A 338 3.04 2.61 -8.50
N PHE A 339 1.88 2.84 -9.14
CA PHE A 339 0.91 1.78 -9.40
C PHE A 339 1.51 0.65 -10.25
N VAL A 340 2.20 0.98 -11.34
CA VAL A 340 2.85 -0.01 -12.22
C VAL A 340 3.94 -0.79 -11.47
N VAL A 341 4.76 -0.11 -10.65
CA VAL A 341 5.78 -0.76 -9.82
C VAL A 341 5.16 -1.74 -8.82
N MET A 342 4.04 -1.37 -8.19
CA MET A 342 3.35 -2.25 -7.23
C MET A 342 2.64 -3.43 -7.89
N VAL A 343 2.16 -3.28 -9.13
CA VAL A 343 1.57 -4.37 -9.92
C VAL A 343 2.64 -5.29 -10.53
N LEU A 344 3.85 -4.77 -10.78
CA LEU A 344 4.90 -5.47 -11.53
C LEU A 344 5.18 -6.90 -11.03
N PRO A 345 5.33 -7.17 -9.71
CA PRO A 345 5.60 -8.51 -9.22
C PRO A 345 4.50 -9.50 -9.63
N VAL A 346 3.24 -9.08 -9.67
CA VAL A 346 2.08 -9.97 -9.91
C VAL A 346 1.57 -9.93 -11.35
N SER A 347 2.26 -9.16 -12.21
CA SER A 347 1.91 -8.97 -13.63
C SER A 347 2.04 -10.24 -14.47
N GLY A 348 2.79 -11.24 -14.01
CA GLY A 348 3.12 -12.43 -14.79
C GLY A 348 4.25 -12.23 -15.82
N LEU A 349 4.90 -11.05 -15.86
CA LEU A 349 6.12 -10.83 -16.65
C LEU A 349 7.22 -11.80 -16.22
N ILE A 350 7.43 -11.95 -14.92
CA ILE A 350 8.23 -13.01 -14.31
C ILE A 350 7.24 -13.96 -13.63
N GLN A 351 7.17 -15.20 -14.10
CA GLN A 351 6.37 -16.22 -13.43
C GLN A 351 7.08 -16.58 -12.14
N HIS A 352 6.38 -16.49 -11.01
CA HIS A 352 6.83 -16.99 -9.73
C HIS A 352 5.64 -17.52 -8.93
N GLY A 353 5.88 -18.56 -8.13
CA GLY A 353 4.86 -19.19 -7.31
C GLY A 353 3.69 -19.74 -8.14
N MET A 354 2.52 -19.81 -7.49
CA MET A 354 1.31 -20.33 -8.12
C MET A 354 0.74 -19.35 -9.15
N VAL A 355 0.59 -19.81 -10.38
CA VAL A 355 0.02 -19.04 -11.49
C VAL A 355 -1.48 -18.86 -11.26
N SER A 356 -1.86 -17.61 -11.03
CA SER A 356 -3.25 -17.20 -10.84
C SER A 356 -3.67 -16.15 -11.87
N ALA A 357 -4.98 -16.02 -12.10
CA ALA A 357 -5.52 -14.91 -12.87
C ALA A 357 -5.35 -13.59 -12.08
N GLY A 358 -5.56 -13.64 -10.76
CA GLY A 358 -5.38 -12.55 -9.82
C GLY A 358 -5.68 -12.99 -8.39
N CYS A 359 -5.41 -12.12 -7.42
CA CYS A 359 -5.82 -12.22 -6.01
C CYS A 359 -6.20 -10.82 -5.53
N ASP A 360 -7.14 -10.67 -4.60
CA ASP A 360 -7.59 -9.34 -4.14
C ASP A 360 -6.45 -8.56 -3.47
N ARG A 361 -5.58 -9.27 -2.74
CA ARG A 361 -4.37 -8.70 -2.11
C ARG A 361 -3.45 -7.96 -3.07
N TYR A 362 -3.51 -8.23 -4.37
CA TYR A 362 -2.72 -7.51 -5.38
C TYR A 362 -3.13 -6.02 -5.49
N ALA A 363 -4.36 -5.67 -5.12
CA ALA A 363 -4.82 -4.29 -5.10
C ALA A 363 -4.38 -3.51 -3.85
N TYR A 364 -3.89 -4.20 -2.81
CA TYR A 364 -3.65 -3.61 -1.48
C TYR A 364 -2.66 -2.43 -1.53
N LEU A 365 -1.41 -2.68 -1.91
CA LEU A 365 -0.40 -1.62 -2.01
C LEU A 365 -0.69 -0.68 -3.19
N CYS A 366 -1.21 -1.20 -4.30
CA CYS A 366 -1.54 -0.41 -5.49
C CYS A 366 -2.53 0.73 -5.21
N SER A 367 -3.54 0.46 -4.38
CA SER A 367 -4.62 1.42 -4.08
C SER A 367 -4.23 2.53 -3.09
N THR A 368 -3.07 2.44 -2.42
CA THR A 368 -2.58 3.50 -1.52
C THR A 368 -2.44 4.85 -2.23
N VAL A 369 -2.16 4.82 -3.54
CA VAL A 369 -2.06 6.01 -4.40
C VAL A 369 -3.35 6.83 -4.44
N ALA A 370 -4.51 6.21 -4.17
CA ALA A 370 -5.80 6.92 -4.14
C ALA A 370 -5.91 7.90 -2.98
N VAL A 371 -5.19 7.66 -1.87
CA VAL A 371 -5.30 8.48 -0.65
C VAL A 371 -4.95 9.95 -0.86
N PRO A 372 -3.78 10.32 -1.43
CA PRO A 372 -3.45 11.72 -1.70
C PRO A 372 -4.40 12.38 -2.72
N TYR A 373 -4.92 11.65 -3.72
CA TYR A 373 -5.90 12.20 -4.67
C TYR A 373 -7.24 12.51 -4.00
N GLY A 374 -7.80 11.54 -3.27
CA GLY A 374 -9.04 11.75 -2.53
C GLY A 374 -8.88 12.84 -1.47
N GLY A 375 -7.72 12.88 -0.81
CA GLY A 375 -7.41 13.92 0.18
C GLY A 375 -7.38 15.32 -0.41
N ALA A 376 -6.72 15.49 -1.56
CA ALA A 376 -6.68 16.77 -2.28
C ALA A 376 -8.07 17.21 -2.76
N ALA A 377 -8.87 16.28 -3.29
CA ALA A 377 -10.23 16.56 -3.76
C ALA A 377 -11.14 16.98 -2.59
N LEU A 378 -11.12 16.23 -1.49
CA LEU A 378 -11.92 16.52 -0.30
C LEU A 378 -11.51 17.84 0.37
N ALA A 379 -10.21 18.09 0.49
CA ALA A 379 -9.68 19.34 1.02
C ALA A 379 -10.07 20.57 0.18
N ARG A 380 -10.29 20.41 -1.13
CA ARG A 380 -10.70 21.49 -2.02
C ARG A 380 -12.22 21.73 -2.02
N TRP A 381 -13.01 20.68 -1.89
CA TRP A 381 -14.47 20.75 -2.08
C TRP A 381 -15.26 20.87 -0.79
N PHE A 382 -14.73 20.38 0.34
CA PHE A 382 -15.49 20.30 1.60
C PHE A 382 -14.91 21.13 2.74
N PHE A 383 -13.66 21.58 2.65
CA PHE A 383 -12.99 22.34 3.70
C PHE A 383 -12.43 23.65 3.19
#